data_AF-A0A9Q9RBE1-F1
#
_entry.id   AF-A0A9Q9RBE1-F1
#
_cell.length_a   1.000
_cell.length_b   1.000
_cell.length_c   1.000
_cell.angle_alpha   90.00
_cell.angle_beta   90.00
_cell.angle_gamma   90.00
#
_symmetry.space_group_name_H-M   'P 1'
#
loop_
_entity.id
_entity.type
_entity.pdbx_description
1 polymer ?
#
loop_
_entity_poly.entity_id
_entity_poly.type
_entity_poly.pdbx_seq_one_letter_code
_entity_poly.pdbx_strand_id
1 'polypeptide(L)'
;DQMALAIPEHGSDVWDAYDVPRAWKILIKASSPIELVKNKFLKEARAKVIHEMKRADRVVPLFSADKKIAVIRIKSKAQIHALIAERQARQLFSRDLQVVMIANEGYARGVVNYSCRVPTCARGRDPPVNIPEILSRAADGTGDDTVRERLGPRFAVGHKNVSGGMIPQAAFEDFLEATGVSSDKKPSPSPKKSPKSSTNQE
;
A
#
# COMPACT_ATOMS: atom_id res chain seq x y z
N ASP A 1 -24.68 9.42 25.04
CA ASP A 1 -23.36 9.95 24.68
C ASP A 1 -22.29 9.07 25.30
N GLN A 2 -21.21 8.81 24.57
CA GLN A 2 -20.17 7.76 24.79
C GLN A 2 -20.56 6.32 24.38
N MET A 3 -20.40 6.03 23.09
CA MET A 3 -20.17 4.66 22.63
C MET A 3 -18.73 4.26 22.97
N ALA A 4 -18.58 3.41 23.98
CA ALA A 4 -17.35 2.71 24.26
C ALA A 4 -17.01 1.78 23.07
N LEU A 5 -15.89 2.07 22.41
CA LEU A 5 -15.30 1.18 21.41
C LEU A 5 -14.85 -0.11 22.11
N ALA A 6 -15.69 -1.15 22.04
CA ALA A 6 -15.35 -2.48 22.50
C ALA A 6 -14.16 -3.01 21.70
N ILE A 7 -13.02 -3.19 22.38
CA ILE A 7 -11.87 -3.94 21.87
C ILE A 7 -12.25 -5.43 21.99
N PRO A 8 -12.32 -6.21 20.89
CA PRO A 8 -12.70 -7.61 20.97
C PRO A 8 -11.64 -8.41 21.74
N GLU A 9 -12.05 -9.29 22.65
CA GLU A 9 -11.15 -10.23 23.34
C GLU A 9 -10.45 -11.15 22.32
N HIS A 10 -9.12 -11.23 22.41
CA HIS A 10 -8.26 -11.92 21.45
C HIS A 10 -7.95 -13.35 21.89
N GLY A 11 -8.38 -14.34 21.09
CA GLY A 11 -7.83 -15.69 21.11
C GLY A 11 -6.41 -15.72 20.52
N SER A 12 -5.48 -16.25 21.30
CA SER A 12 -4.19 -16.93 21.02
C SER A 12 -3.33 -16.67 19.77
N ASP A 13 -3.56 -15.63 18.97
CA ASP A 13 -2.79 -15.26 17.77
C ASP A 13 -2.32 -13.80 17.82
N VAL A 14 -1.93 -13.35 19.02
CA VAL A 14 -1.59 -11.94 19.29
C VAL A 14 -0.31 -11.57 18.53
N TRP A 15 -0.45 -10.67 17.56
CA TRP A 15 0.69 -10.02 16.95
C TRP A 15 1.24 -8.97 17.92
N ASP A 16 2.21 -9.37 18.75
CA ASP A 16 2.82 -8.51 19.77
C ASP A 16 3.48 -7.22 19.21
N ALA A 17 3.70 -7.15 17.89
CA ALA A 17 4.25 -5.95 17.24
C ALA A 17 3.30 -4.73 17.32
N TYR A 18 2.01 -4.95 17.67
CA TYR A 18 0.99 -3.91 17.80
C TYR A 18 0.42 -3.81 19.23
N ASP A 19 1.22 -4.15 20.26
CA ASP A 19 0.86 -3.90 21.66
C ASP A 19 1.06 -2.41 22.01
N VAL A 20 0.11 -1.58 21.54
CA VAL A 20 0.05 -0.14 21.78
C VAL A 20 0.03 0.20 23.27
N PRO A 21 -0.76 -0.46 24.13
CA PRO A 21 -0.75 -0.16 25.57
C PRO A 21 0.63 -0.33 26.20
N ARG A 22 1.38 -1.39 25.86
CA ARG A 22 2.74 -1.59 26.37
C ARG A 22 3.72 -0.57 25.81
N ALA A 23 3.65 -0.26 24.52
CA ALA A 23 4.47 0.79 23.91
C ALA A 23 4.22 2.16 24.57
N TRP A 24 2.96 2.49 24.83
CA TRP A 24 2.57 3.73 25.52
C TRP A 24 3.09 3.76 26.96
N LYS A 25 2.96 2.67 27.72
CA LYS A 25 3.52 2.54 29.07
C LYS A 25 5.04 2.72 29.10
N ILE A 26 5.75 2.22 28.09
CA ILE A 26 7.20 2.42 27.96
C ILE A 26 7.50 3.89 27.65
N LEU A 27 6.73 4.52 26.75
CA LEU A 27 6.89 5.92 26.37
C LEU A 27 6.76 6.87 27.57
N ILE A 28 5.70 6.73 28.37
CA ILE A 28 5.45 7.60 29.53
C ILE A 28 6.43 7.39 30.68
N LYS A 29 7.09 6.23 30.76
CA LYS A 29 8.07 5.90 31.81
C LYS A 29 9.48 6.33 31.46
N ALA A 30 9.80 6.47 30.18
CA ALA A 30 11.15 6.81 29.76
C ALA A 30 11.47 8.27 30.15
N SER A 31 12.63 8.46 30.78
CA SER A 31 13.11 9.79 31.17
C SER A 31 13.96 10.44 30.08
N SER A 32 14.29 9.69 29.02
CA SER A 32 15.11 10.16 27.91
C SER A 32 14.85 9.37 26.62
N PRO A 33 15.09 9.96 25.43
CA PRO A 33 14.93 9.24 24.15
C PRO A 33 15.82 8.00 24.03
N ILE A 34 17.01 8.00 24.65
CA ILE A 34 17.95 6.87 24.56
C ILE A 34 17.41 5.62 25.25
N GLU A 35 16.57 5.76 26.28
CA GLU A 35 15.89 4.63 26.94
C GLU A 35 14.90 3.95 26.00
N LEU A 36 14.14 4.73 25.22
CA LEU A 36 13.21 4.19 24.21
C LEU A 36 13.96 3.43 23.12
N VAL A 37 15.06 4.01 22.63
CA VAL A 37 15.90 3.38 21.60
C VAL A 37 16.55 2.11 22.12
N LYS A 38 16.92 2.05 23.40
CA LYS A 38 17.54 0.87 24.03
C LYS A 38 16.53 -0.19 24.48
N ASN A 39 15.25 0.16 24.63
CA ASN A 39 14.21 -0.75 25.11
C ASN A 39 14.08 -2.01 24.23
N LYS A 40 14.25 -3.18 24.84
CA LYS A 40 14.24 -4.48 24.14
C LYS A 40 12.94 -4.74 23.37
N PHE A 41 11.79 -4.49 24.00
CA PHE A 41 10.49 -4.70 23.37
C PHE A 41 10.30 -3.81 22.13
N LEU A 42 10.63 -2.51 22.23
CA LEU A 42 10.51 -1.60 21.09
C LEU A 42 11.47 -1.96 19.95
N LYS A 43 12.69 -2.42 20.26
CA LYS A 43 13.64 -2.92 19.26
C LYS A 43 13.11 -4.15 18.52
N GLU A 44 12.56 -5.11 19.26
CA GLU A 44 11.99 -6.33 18.68
C GLU A 44 10.75 -6.02 17.82
N ALA A 45 9.85 -5.15 18.31
CA ALA A 45 8.70 -4.68 17.53
C ALA A 45 9.16 -3.99 16.23
N ARG A 46 10.16 -3.10 16.31
CA ARG A 46 10.76 -2.46 15.12
C ARG A 46 11.36 -3.48 14.17
N ALA A 47 12.07 -4.49 14.66
CA ALA A 47 12.66 -5.55 13.84
C ALA A 47 11.58 -6.35 13.08
N LYS A 48 10.46 -6.68 13.74
CA LYS A 48 9.29 -7.34 13.11
C LYS A 48 8.69 -6.47 11.99
N VAL A 49 8.49 -5.17 12.24
CA VAL A 49 7.99 -4.24 11.21
C VAL A 49 8.95 -4.14 10.03
N ILE A 50 10.26 -4.02 10.27
CA ILE A 50 11.28 -3.99 9.22
C ILE A 50 11.27 -5.27 8.40
N HIS A 51 11.11 -6.44 9.04
CA HIS A 51 11.00 -7.72 8.35
C HIS A 51 9.79 -7.74 7.40
N GLU A 52 8.61 -7.33 7.88
CA GLU A 52 7.40 -7.24 7.06
C GLU A 52 7.56 -6.24 5.91
N MET A 53 8.21 -5.10 6.15
CA MET A 53 8.49 -4.13 5.09
C MET A 53 9.40 -4.73 4.01
N LYS A 54 10.46 -5.47 4.39
CA LYS A 54 11.35 -6.16 3.44
C LYS A 54 10.61 -7.22 2.63
N ARG A 55 9.68 -7.94 3.24
CA ARG A 55 8.86 -8.95 2.56
C ARG A 55 7.90 -8.29 1.57
N ALA A 56 7.21 -7.23 1.98
CA ALA A 56 6.29 -6.46 1.15
C ALA A 56 6.99 -5.81 -0.07
N ASP A 57 8.23 -5.35 0.11
CA ASP A 57 9.03 -4.71 -0.95
C ASP A 57 9.37 -5.65 -2.13
N ARG A 58 9.25 -6.96 -1.94
CA ARG A 58 9.54 -7.99 -2.96
C ARG A 58 8.30 -8.41 -3.74
N VAL A 59 7.13 -7.90 -3.39
CA VAL A 59 5.88 -8.23 -4.07
C VAL A 59 5.85 -7.53 -5.42
N VAL A 60 5.56 -8.30 -6.47
CA VAL A 60 5.48 -7.79 -7.84
C VAL A 60 4.21 -6.94 -8.00
N PRO A 61 4.32 -5.71 -8.53
CA PRO A 61 3.15 -4.89 -8.83
C PRO A 61 2.35 -5.46 -9.99
N LEU A 62 1.03 -5.44 -9.83
CA LEU A 62 0.07 -5.61 -10.91
C LEU A 62 -0.28 -4.23 -11.48
N PHE A 63 -0.66 -4.17 -12.75
CA PHE A 63 -1.01 -2.91 -13.41
C PHE A 63 -2.42 -2.98 -13.97
N SER A 64 -3.14 -1.85 -13.93
CA SER A 64 -4.40 -1.68 -14.65
C SER A 64 -4.21 -1.88 -16.15
N ALA A 65 -5.28 -2.18 -16.88
CA ALA A 65 -5.23 -2.38 -18.33
C ALA A 65 -4.63 -1.16 -19.07
N ASP A 66 -4.94 0.05 -18.59
CA ASP A 66 -4.42 1.31 -19.12
C ASP A 66 -3.04 1.72 -18.53
N LYS A 67 -2.46 0.89 -17.66
CA LYS A 67 -1.17 1.05 -16.98
C LYS A 67 -1.06 2.29 -16.08
N LYS A 68 -2.16 2.99 -15.78
CA LYS A 68 -2.16 4.17 -14.92
C LYS A 68 -2.09 3.85 -13.44
N ILE A 69 -2.57 2.67 -13.03
CA ILE A 69 -2.61 2.26 -11.63
C ILE A 69 -1.72 1.02 -11.46
N ALA A 70 -0.74 1.10 -10.57
CA ALA A 70 -0.01 -0.05 -10.07
C ALA A 70 -0.58 -0.47 -8.72
N VAL A 71 -0.93 -1.74 -8.56
CA VAL A 71 -1.45 -2.33 -7.32
C VAL A 71 -0.46 -3.36 -6.79
N ILE A 72 -0.03 -3.20 -5.54
CA ILE A 72 0.78 -4.18 -4.82
C ILE A 72 -0.07 -4.75 -3.69
N ARG A 73 -0.36 -6.05 -3.79
CA ARG A 73 -1.16 -6.80 -2.82
C ARG A 73 -0.26 -7.40 -1.74
N ILE A 74 -0.43 -6.98 -0.49
CA ILE A 74 0.33 -7.50 0.64
C ILE A 74 -0.61 -8.13 1.66
N LYS A 75 -0.10 -9.12 2.39
CA LYS A 75 -0.79 -9.76 3.51
C LYS A 75 0.06 -9.61 4.74
N SER A 76 -0.07 -8.50 5.47
CA SER A 76 0.72 -8.21 6.67
C SER A 76 -0.21 -7.81 7.82
N LYS A 77 0.00 -8.38 9.01
CA LYS A 77 -0.71 -7.92 10.21
C LYS A 77 -0.17 -6.58 10.75
N ALA A 78 0.92 -6.05 10.17
CA ALA A 78 1.43 -4.72 10.49
C ALA A 78 0.81 -3.63 9.61
N GLN A 79 0.59 -2.43 10.16
CA GLN A 79 0.04 -1.28 9.42
C GLN A 79 1.11 -0.59 8.55
N ILE A 80 1.69 -1.33 7.60
CA ILE A 80 2.85 -0.87 6.80
C ILE A 80 2.50 -0.30 5.43
N HIS A 81 1.26 -0.42 4.96
CA HIS A 81 0.86 -0.10 3.58
C HIS A 81 1.19 1.36 3.18
N ALA A 82 1.04 2.33 4.09
CA ALA A 82 1.38 3.73 3.82
C ALA A 82 2.89 3.95 3.61
N LEU A 83 3.73 3.27 4.40
CA LEU A 83 5.20 3.34 4.28
C LEU A 83 5.66 2.69 2.97
N ILE A 84 5.07 1.55 2.62
CA ILE A 84 5.35 0.86 1.36
C ILE A 84 4.89 1.72 0.17
N ALA A 85 3.74 2.39 0.26
CA ALA A 85 3.23 3.24 -0.81
C ALA A 85 4.19 4.39 -1.12
N GLU A 86 4.72 5.05 -0.09
CA GLU A 86 5.72 6.12 -0.27
C GLU A 86 7.01 5.59 -0.91
N ARG A 87 7.50 4.43 -0.46
CA ARG A 87 8.70 3.82 -1.02
C ARG A 87 8.53 3.40 -2.47
N GLN A 88 7.45 2.70 -2.79
CA GLN A 88 7.14 2.21 -4.13
C GLN A 88 6.85 3.37 -5.09
N ALA A 89 6.20 4.44 -4.64
CA ALA A 89 6.03 5.66 -5.44
C ALA A 89 7.36 6.35 -5.82
N ARG A 90 8.45 6.11 -5.08
CA ARG A 90 9.79 6.60 -5.45
C ARG A 90 10.53 5.66 -6.41
N GLN A 91 10.21 4.37 -6.40
CA GLN A 91 10.96 3.32 -7.10
C GLN A 91 10.30 2.89 -8.42
N LEU A 92 8.98 2.78 -8.42
CA LEU A 92 8.23 2.34 -9.60
C LEU A 92 8.25 3.44 -10.66
N PHE A 93 8.52 3.01 -11.88
CA PHE A 93 8.56 3.87 -13.04
C PHE A 93 7.83 3.20 -14.19
N SER A 94 6.90 3.94 -14.79
CA SER A 94 6.32 3.62 -16.10
C SER A 94 5.81 4.93 -16.69
N ARG A 95 5.86 5.05 -18.02
CA ARG A 95 5.46 6.27 -18.73
C ARG A 95 4.02 6.66 -18.43
N ASP A 96 3.13 5.69 -18.33
CA ASP A 96 1.69 5.95 -18.22
C ASP A 96 1.20 5.94 -16.75
N LEU A 97 2.05 5.47 -15.81
CA LEU A 97 1.73 5.30 -14.40
C LEU A 97 1.43 6.63 -13.69
N GLN A 98 0.34 6.67 -12.94
CA GLN A 98 -0.16 7.85 -12.21
C GLN A 98 -0.47 7.58 -10.74
N VAL A 99 -0.80 6.33 -10.40
CA VAL A 99 -1.15 5.95 -9.02
C VAL A 99 -0.41 4.67 -8.64
N VAL A 100 0.27 4.69 -7.49
CA VAL A 100 0.76 3.49 -6.82
C VAL A 100 -0.15 3.23 -5.64
N MET A 101 -0.82 2.08 -5.63
CA MET A 101 -1.71 1.59 -4.57
C MET A 101 -1.07 0.39 -3.88
N ILE A 102 -0.97 0.45 -2.55
CA ILE A 102 -0.65 -0.72 -1.73
C ILE A 102 -1.93 -1.17 -1.04
N ALA A 103 -2.31 -2.42 -1.24
CA ALA A 103 -3.49 -3.05 -0.65
C ALA A 103 -3.04 -4.07 0.40
N ASN A 104 -3.26 -3.79 1.69
CA ASN A 104 -2.98 -4.72 2.78
C ASN A 104 -4.25 -5.46 3.21
N GLU A 105 -4.33 -6.72 2.80
CA GLU A 105 -5.43 -7.65 3.08
C GLU A 105 -5.24 -8.39 4.42
N GLY A 106 -4.09 -8.23 5.09
CA GLY A 106 -3.75 -8.96 6.30
C GLY A 106 -3.89 -8.17 7.60
N TYR A 107 -4.16 -6.86 7.53
CA TYR A 107 -4.16 -5.99 8.71
C TYR A 107 -5.44 -6.13 9.55
N ALA A 108 -6.59 -6.17 8.88
CA ALA A 108 -7.90 -6.32 9.53
C ALA A 108 -8.73 -7.34 8.74
N ARG A 109 -9.58 -8.11 9.45
CA ARG A 109 -10.40 -9.16 8.83
C ARG A 109 -11.52 -8.56 8.00
N GLY A 110 -11.77 -9.15 6.82
CA GLY A 110 -12.89 -8.82 5.93
C GLY A 110 -12.73 -7.52 5.12
N VAL A 111 -11.61 -6.81 5.28
CA VAL A 111 -11.38 -5.49 4.68
C VAL A 111 -9.94 -5.35 4.19
N VAL A 112 -9.77 -4.56 3.14
CA VAL A 112 -8.48 -4.17 2.59
C VAL A 112 -8.13 -2.77 3.07
N ASN A 113 -7.00 -2.65 3.77
CA ASN A 113 -6.46 -1.35 4.14
C ASN A 113 -5.49 -0.89 3.06
N TYR A 114 -5.79 0.23 2.40
CA TYR A 114 -5.02 0.68 1.25
C TYR A 114 -4.43 2.07 1.43
N SER A 115 -3.31 2.31 0.73
CA SER A 115 -2.73 3.65 0.58
C SER A 115 -2.23 3.87 -0.83
N CYS A 116 -2.54 5.05 -1.36
CA CYS A 116 -2.21 5.49 -2.70
C CYS A 116 -1.29 6.71 -2.67
N ARG A 117 -0.34 6.76 -3.60
CA ARG A 117 0.59 7.88 -3.78
C ARG A 117 0.81 8.14 -5.27
N VAL A 118 1.07 9.41 -5.61
CA VAL A 118 1.54 9.79 -6.94
C VAL A 118 3.01 9.39 -7.06
N PRO A 119 3.39 8.57 -8.06
CA PRO A 119 4.78 8.18 -8.28
C PRO A 119 5.60 9.39 -8.72
N THR A 120 6.91 9.37 -8.41
CA THR A 120 7.84 10.45 -8.77
C THR A 120 7.83 10.75 -10.27
N CYS A 121 7.68 9.72 -11.11
CA CYS A 121 7.60 9.84 -12.57
C CYS A 121 6.35 10.56 -13.11
N ALA A 122 5.34 10.77 -12.27
CA ALA A 122 4.11 11.47 -12.65
C ALA A 122 3.98 12.85 -12.00
N ARG A 123 4.96 13.25 -11.19
CA ARG A 123 5.01 14.61 -10.63
C ARG A 123 5.33 15.59 -11.74
N GLY A 124 4.64 16.73 -11.76
CA GLY A 124 4.82 17.77 -12.77
C GLY A 124 4.09 17.52 -14.09
N ARG A 125 3.23 16.50 -14.19
CA ARG A 125 2.30 16.39 -15.31
C ARG A 125 1.34 17.58 -15.36
N ASP A 126 0.95 17.91 -16.58
CA ASP A 126 -0.10 18.90 -16.86
C ASP A 126 -1.20 18.23 -17.70
N PRO A 127 -2.45 18.12 -17.18
CA PRO A 127 -2.88 18.54 -15.86
C PRO A 127 -2.25 17.71 -14.73
N PRO A 128 -2.15 18.26 -13.50
CA PRO A 128 -1.64 17.52 -12.34
C PRO A 128 -2.46 16.26 -12.04
N VAL A 129 -1.76 15.20 -11.63
CA VAL A 129 -2.41 13.94 -11.20
C VAL A 129 -3.34 14.19 -10.01
N ASN A 130 -4.56 13.67 -10.10
CA ASN A 130 -5.55 13.67 -9.02
C ASN A 130 -5.97 12.22 -8.71
N ILE A 131 -5.47 11.66 -7.61
CA ILE A 131 -5.74 10.27 -7.22
C ILE A 131 -7.23 10.01 -7.01
N PRO A 132 -7.96 10.79 -6.17
CA PRO A 132 -9.41 10.66 -6.04
C PRO A 132 -10.18 10.55 -7.36
N GLU A 133 -9.88 11.43 -8.31
CA GLU A 133 -10.52 11.44 -9.62
C GLU A 133 -10.15 10.20 -10.46
N ILE A 134 -8.88 9.81 -10.48
CA ILE A 134 -8.42 8.65 -11.24
C ILE A 134 -9.06 7.36 -10.71
N LEU A 135 -9.08 7.17 -9.39
CA LEU A 135 -9.68 6.00 -8.76
C LEU A 135 -11.20 5.98 -8.96
N SER A 136 -11.86 7.14 -8.85
CA SER A 136 -13.29 7.28 -9.14
C SER A 136 -13.59 6.88 -10.59
N ARG A 137 -12.92 7.47 -11.57
CA ARG A 137 -13.14 7.15 -13.00
C ARG A 137 -12.84 5.68 -13.30
N ALA A 138 -11.84 5.10 -12.65
CA ALA A 138 -11.52 3.69 -12.79
C ALA A 138 -12.63 2.78 -12.24
N ALA A 139 -13.30 3.20 -11.16
CA ALA A 139 -14.46 2.51 -10.60
C ALA A 139 -15.80 2.80 -11.32
N ASP A 140 -15.89 3.91 -12.07
CA ASP A 140 -17.06 4.26 -12.87
C ASP A 140 -17.00 3.63 -14.28
N GLY A 141 -15.80 3.36 -14.81
CA GLY A 141 -15.58 2.77 -16.15
C GLY A 141 -15.92 1.29 -16.28
N THR A 142 -16.61 0.72 -15.31
CA THR A 142 -16.84 -0.72 -15.10
C THR A 142 -18.09 -1.23 -15.82
N GLY A 143 -18.98 -0.33 -16.25
CA GLY A 143 -20.30 -0.68 -16.77
C GLY A 143 -21.27 -1.22 -15.71
N ASP A 144 -20.81 -1.35 -14.46
CA ASP A 144 -21.61 -1.68 -13.28
C ASP A 144 -21.57 -0.49 -12.31
N ASP A 145 -22.64 0.30 -12.35
CA ASP A 145 -22.81 1.51 -11.54
C ASP A 145 -22.81 1.23 -10.03
N THR A 146 -22.93 -0.04 -9.61
CA THR A 146 -22.94 -0.43 -8.19
C THR A 146 -21.55 -0.62 -7.58
N VAL A 147 -20.49 -0.73 -8.40
CA VAL A 147 -19.10 -0.92 -7.89
C VAL A 147 -18.72 0.20 -6.94
N ARG A 148 -19.07 1.44 -7.28
CA ARG A 148 -18.77 2.62 -6.45
C ARG A 148 -19.47 2.56 -5.10
N GLU A 149 -20.71 2.12 -5.07
CA GLU A 149 -21.48 1.97 -3.82
C GLU A 149 -20.87 0.90 -2.92
N ARG A 150 -20.49 -0.25 -3.49
CA ARG A 150 -19.84 -1.37 -2.77
C ARG A 150 -18.48 -1.00 -2.20
N LEU A 151 -17.71 -0.16 -2.89
CA LEU A 151 -16.44 0.39 -2.41
C LEU A 151 -16.63 1.32 -1.20
N GLY A 152 -17.82 1.89 -1.05
CA GLY A 152 -18.24 2.67 0.10
C GLY A 152 -17.69 4.10 0.12
N PRO A 153 -18.21 4.93 1.04
CA PRO A 153 -18.01 6.39 1.03
C PRO A 153 -16.57 6.83 1.38
N ARG A 154 -15.72 5.91 1.84
CA ARG A 154 -14.32 6.19 2.20
C ARG A 154 -13.34 5.83 1.08
N PHE A 155 -13.82 5.28 -0.03
CA PHE A 155 -12.99 4.99 -1.19
C PHE A 155 -12.63 6.27 -1.94
N ALA A 156 -11.40 6.32 -2.45
CA ALA A 156 -10.87 7.44 -3.24
C ALA A 156 -10.96 8.81 -2.54
N VAL A 157 -11.08 8.87 -1.22
CA VAL A 157 -11.08 10.13 -0.45
C VAL A 157 -9.63 10.54 -0.12
N GLY A 158 -9.37 11.84 -0.09
CA GLY A 158 -8.08 12.38 0.34
C GLY A 158 -7.65 13.61 -0.46
N HIS A 159 -6.36 13.94 -0.36
CA HIS A 159 -5.75 15.02 -1.13
C HIS A 159 -5.39 14.51 -2.54
N LYS A 160 -5.29 15.41 -3.53
CA LYS A 160 -4.95 15.05 -4.93
C LYS A 160 -3.73 14.12 -5.06
N ASN A 161 -2.76 14.24 -4.14
CA ASN A 161 -1.49 13.48 -4.16
C ASN A 161 -1.46 12.24 -3.24
N VAL A 162 -2.49 12.05 -2.39
CA VAL A 162 -2.56 10.93 -1.45
C VAL A 162 -4.02 10.58 -1.14
N SER A 163 -4.35 9.31 -1.33
CA SER A 163 -5.63 8.73 -0.90
C SER A 163 -5.34 7.46 -0.10
N GLY A 164 -6.25 7.08 0.78
CA GLY A 164 -6.14 5.85 1.55
C GLY A 164 -7.43 5.59 2.30
N GLY A 165 -7.58 4.37 2.78
CA GLY A 165 -8.81 4.00 3.45
C GLY A 165 -8.91 2.50 3.70
N MET A 166 -10.13 2.09 3.99
CA MET A 166 -10.51 0.72 4.25
C MET A 166 -11.75 0.42 3.41
N ILE A 167 -11.70 -0.67 2.64
CA ILE A 167 -12.80 -1.10 1.78
C ILE A 167 -13.09 -2.59 2.01
N PRO A 168 -14.34 -3.05 1.84
CA PRO A 168 -14.66 -4.47 1.90
C PRO A 168 -13.81 -5.29 0.93
N GLN A 169 -13.43 -6.50 1.32
CA GLN A 169 -12.57 -7.33 0.47
C GLN A 169 -13.23 -7.70 -0.86
N ALA A 170 -14.52 -8.04 -0.86
CA ALA A 170 -15.26 -8.32 -2.10
C ALA A 170 -15.25 -7.11 -3.06
N ALA A 171 -15.58 -5.93 -2.54
CA ALA A 171 -15.57 -4.69 -3.31
C ALA A 171 -14.18 -4.33 -3.89
N PHE A 172 -13.10 -4.71 -3.19
CA PHE A 172 -11.75 -4.55 -3.72
C PHE A 172 -11.48 -5.46 -4.92
N GLU A 173 -11.91 -6.72 -4.87
CA GLU A 173 -11.76 -7.64 -6.02
C GLU A 173 -12.59 -7.15 -7.22
N ASP A 174 -13.83 -6.69 -6.98
CA ASP A 174 -14.67 -6.07 -8.03
C ASP A 174 -13.94 -4.90 -8.71
N PHE A 175 -13.28 -4.04 -7.92
CA PHE A 175 -12.48 -2.94 -8.44
C PHE A 175 -11.25 -3.40 -9.24
N LEU A 176 -10.55 -4.45 -8.80
CA LEU A 176 -9.40 -4.98 -9.54
C LEU A 176 -9.82 -5.58 -10.89
N GLU A 177 -10.90 -6.37 -10.88
CA GLU A 177 -11.47 -6.95 -12.10
C GLU A 177 -11.84 -5.85 -13.08
N ALA A 178 -12.59 -4.85 -12.62
CA ALA A 178 -13.11 -3.82 -13.49
C ALA A 178 -12.04 -2.84 -14.01
N THR A 179 -10.90 -2.73 -13.32
CA THR A 179 -9.72 -1.99 -13.80
C THR A 179 -8.76 -2.83 -14.65
N GLY A 180 -9.09 -4.11 -14.88
CA GLY A 180 -8.27 -5.04 -15.64
C GLY A 180 -6.95 -5.38 -14.97
N VAL A 181 -6.87 -5.28 -13.64
CA VAL A 181 -5.70 -5.66 -12.84
C VAL A 181 -5.71 -7.18 -12.67
N SER A 182 -5.21 -7.91 -13.66
CA SER A 182 -5.16 -9.38 -13.63
C SER A 182 -3.88 -9.90 -12.96
N SER A 183 -3.99 -10.94 -12.13
CA SER A 183 -2.84 -11.68 -11.56
C SER A 183 -2.07 -12.51 -12.58
N ASP A 184 -2.60 -12.73 -13.78
CA ASP A 184 -2.11 -13.73 -14.74
C ASP A 184 -1.26 -13.16 -15.88
N LYS A 185 -0.20 -12.42 -15.53
CA LYS A 185 0.94 -12.25 -16.46
C LYS A 185 2.24 -12.66 -15.77
N LYS A 186 2.74 -13.84 -16.14
CA LYS A 186 4.16 -14.19 -15.93
C LYS A 186 5.01 -13.00 -16.38
N PRO A 187 6.03 -12.59 -15.60
CA PRO A 187 6.88 -11.48 -15.98
C PRO A 187 7.51 -11.79 -17.34
N SER A 188 7.29 -10.90 -18.32
CA SER A 188 8.02 -10.92 -19.58
C SER A 188 9.52 -10.85 -19.26
N PRO A 189 10.37 -11.66 -19.92
CA PRO A 189 11.79 -11.68 -19.63
C PRO A 189 12.36 -10.28 -19.83
N SER A 190 13.09 -9.79 -18.83
CA SER A 190 13.76 -8.48 -18.87
C SER A 190 14.64 -8.39 -20.13
N PRO A 191 14.74 -7.21 -20.79
CA PRO A 191 15.64 -7.04 -21.92
C PRO A 191 17.07 -7.39 -21.50
N LYS A 192 17.66 -8.42 -22.11
CA LYS A 192 19.08 -8.73 -21.95
C LYS A 192 19.86 -7.47 -22.33
N LYS A 193 20.69 -6.96 -21.41
CA LYS A 193 21.72 -5.97 -21.73
C LYS A 193 22.54 -6.51 -22.90
N SER A 194 22.50 -5.83 -24.03
CA SER A 194 23.43 -6.04 -25.12
C SER A 194 24.86 -5.78 -24.63
N PRO A 195 25.85 -6.62 -24.97
CA PRO A 195 27.24 -6.38 -24.61
C PRO A 195 27.72 -5.10 -25.27
N LYS A 196 28.39 -4.22 -24.50
CA LYS A 196 29.10 -3.06 -25.05
C LYS A 196 30.24 -3.56 -25.94
N SER A 197 30.20 -3.25 -27.23
CA SER A 197 31.35 -3.39 -28.13
C SER A 197 32.39 -2.33 -27.75
N SER A 198 33.53 -2.77 -27.22
CA SER A 198 34.73 -1.95 -27.10
C SER A 198 35.41 -1.82 -28.47
N THR A 199 35.25 -0.67 -29.12
CA THR A 199 36.10 -0.29 -30.26
C THR A 199 37.37 0.34 -29.70
N ASN A 200 38.49 -0.40 -29.74
CA ASN A 200 39.82 0.20 -29.71
C ASN A 200 40.08 0.79 -31.10
N GLN A 201 40.49 2.06 -31.16
CA GLN A 201 41.13 2.65 -32.34
C GLN A 201 42.63 2.67 -32.08
N GLU A 202 43.39 2.10 -33.02
CA GLU A 202 44.80 2.40 -33.28
C GLU A 202 44.94 3.79 -33.90
#